data_AF-A0A8T1GWF9-F1
#
_entry.id   AF-A0A8T1GWF9-F1
#
_cell.length_a   1.000
_cell.length_b   1.000
_cell.length_c   1.000
_cell.angle_alpha   90.00
_cell.angle_beta   90.00
_cell.angle_gamma   90.00
#
_symmetry.space_group_name_H-M   'P 1'
#
loop_
_entity.id
_entity.type
_entity.pdbx_description
1 polymer ?
#
loop_
_entity_poly.entity_id
_entity_poly.type
_entity_poly.pdbx_seq_one_letter_code
_entity_poly.pdbx_strand_id
1 'polypeptide(L)'
;MKQNAHVIVPQSRFRLLRGEDMLTQYTFNTHQAKHLFCKICGVQAFYIPRSNPDGYAITVACVDPAAITSVTTNSFDGQNWETSFEASNMASYSRE
;
A
#
# COMPACT_ATOMS: atom_id res chain seq x y z
N MET A 1 9.52 9.84 1.25
CA MET A 1 8.94 10.13 -0.08
C MET A 1 8.03 8.98 -0.50
N LYS A 2 6.90 9.27 -1.16
CA LYS A 2 5.99 8.25 -1.70
C LYS A 2 6.65 7.51 -2.86
N GLN A 3 6.42 6.20 -2.94
CA GLN A 3 6.81 5.36 -4.08
C GLN A 3 5.61 4.54 -4.53
N ASN A 4 5.63 4.09 -5.79
CA ASN A 4 4.54 3.31 -6.37
C ASN A 4 4.76 1.79 -6.33
N ALA A 5 5.95 1.34 -5.92
CA ALA A 5 6.22 -0.08 -5.68
C ALA A 5 5.76 -0.47 -4.27
N HIS A 6 4.64 -1.18 -4.19
CA HIS A 6 4.04 -1.62 -2.93
C HIS A 6 3.48 -3.04 -3.05
N VAL A 7 3.39 -3.72 -1.91
CA VAL A 7 2.73 -5.04 -1.78
C VAL A 7 1.55 -4.90 -0.83
N ILE A 8 0.42 -5.53 -1.15
CA ILE A 8 -0.76 -5.51 -0.29
C ILE A 8 -0.72 -6.70 0.65
N VAL A 9 -0.98 -6.45 1.93
CA VAL A 9 -1.19 -7.49 2.96
C VAL A 9 -2.58 -7.34 3.57
N PRO A 10 -3.26 -8.43 3.96
CA PRO A 10 -4.52 -8.37 4.70
C PRO A 10 -4.34 -7.62 6.01
N GLN A 11 -5.38 -6.89 6.45
CA GLN A 11 -5.37 -6.19 7.74
C GLN A 11 -5.02 -7.13 8.91
N SER A 12 -5.45 -8.40 8.88
CA SER A 12 -5.14 -9.39 9.92
C SER A 12 -3.65 -9.74 10.02
N ARG A 13 -2.86 -9.46 8.98
CA ARG A 13 -1.40 -9.68 8.94
C ARG A 13 -0.59 -8.39 9.11
N PHE A 14 -1.24 -7.26 9.39
CA PHE A 14 -0.59 -5.98 9.63
C PHE A 14 -0.72 -5.59 11.11
N ARG A 15 0.38 -5.14 11.72
CA ARG A 15 0.37 -4.55 13.06
C ARG A 15 1.31 -3.35 13.11
N LEU A 16 0.76 -2.18 13.40
CA LEU A 16 1.57 -0.99 13.68
C LEU A 16 2.18 -1.12 15.08
N LEU A 17 3.50 -1.22 15.15
CA LEU A 17 4.20 -1.38 16.44
C LEU A 17 4.44 -0.05 17.16
N ARG A 18 4.61 1.05 16.43
CA ARG A 18 4.92 2.38 16.96
C ARG A 18 4.67 3.49 15.95
N GLY A 19 4.62 4.74 16.42
CA GLY A 19 4.62 5.94 15.58
C GLY A 19 3.27 6.30 14.98
N GLU A 20 2.17 5.80 15.53
CA GLU A 20 0.81 6.18 15.14
C GLU A 20 0.57 7.69 15.27
N ASP A 21 1.05 8.27 16.36
CA ASP A 21 1.02 9.69 16.67
C ASP A 21 1.88 10.55 15.70
N MET A 22 2.78 9.91 14.95
CA MET A 22 3.63 10.55 13.96
C MET A 22 3.03 10.50 12.54
N LEU A 23 1.89 9.84 12.34
CA LEU A 23 1.24 9.76 11.04
C LEU A 23 0.32 10.95 10.80
N THR A 24 0.43 11.53 9.60
CA THR A 24 -0.57 12.41 9.03
C THR A 24 -1.36 11.64 7.98
N GLN A 25 -2.68 11.75 8.03
CA GLN A 25 -3.58 11.17 7.04
C GLN A 25 -3.94 12.20 5.97
N TYR A 26 -3.81 11.80 4.71
CA TYR A 26 -4.34 12.50 3.55
C TYR A 26 -5.32 11.61 2.79
N THR A 27 -6.47 12.17 2.41
CA THR A 27 -7.51 11.49 1.62
C THR A 27 -7.98 12.45 0.53
N PHE A 28 -8.42 11.91 -0.60
CA PHE A 28 -8.96 12.71 -1.72
C PHE A 28 -9.98 11.89 -2.52
N ASN A 29 -10.66 12.54 -3.47
CA ASN A 29 -11.68 11.93 -4.33
C ASN A 29 -12.79 11.25 -3.50
N THR A 30 -12.86 9.92 -3.49
CA THR A 30 -13.88 9.18 -2.72
C THR A 30 -13.56 9.06 -1.24
N HIS A 31 -12.39 9.56 -0.80
CA HIS A 31 -11.87 9.47 0.57
C HIS A 31 -11.70 8.04 1.12
N GLN A 32 -11.84 7.02 0.28
CA GLN A 32 -11.66 5.62 0.66
C GLN A 32 -10.19 5.26 0.89
N ALA A 33 -9.29 5.76 0.03
CA ALA A 33 -7.86 5.58 0.21
C ALA A 33 -7.35 6.47 1.35
N LYS A 34 -6.70 5.88 2.35
CA LYS A 34 -6.09 6.60 3.48
C LYS A 34 -4.58 6.61 3.33
N HIS A 35 -4.06 7.72 2.79
CA HIS A 35 -2.62 7.92 2.63
C HIS A 35 -2.00 8.36 3.95
N LEU A 36 -1.20 7.49 4.56
CA LEU A 36 -0.54 7.74 5.83
C LEU A 36 0.94 8.07 5.58
N PHE A 37 1.44 9.18 6.12
CA PHE A 37 2.84 9.58 5.99
C PHE A 37 3.37 10.12 7.32
N CYS A 38 4.65 9.89 7.58
CA CYS A 38 5.31 10.46 8.74
C CYS A 38 5.33 11.99 8.64
N LYS A 39 4.78 12.68 9.64
CA LYS A 39 4.72 14.15 9.72
C LYS A 39 6.09 14.82 9.84
N ILE A 40 7.13 14.06 10.19
CA ILE A 40 8.51 14.54 10.36
C ILE A 40 9.33 14.38 9.07
N CYS A 41 9.34 13.19 8.46
CA CYS A 41 10.21 12.88 7.31
C CYS A 41 9.46 12.70 5.97
N GLY A 42 8.12 12.74 5.96
CA GLY A 42 7.32 12.60 4.74
C GLY A 42 7.40 11.21 4.07
N VAL A 43 7.87 10.19 4.79
CA VAL A 43 7.86 8.81 4.31
C VAL A 43 6.48 8.19 4.48
N GLN A 44 5.96 7.60 3.40
CA GLN A 44 4.76 6.76 3.40
C GLN A 44 5.21 5.30 3.41
N ALA A 45 5.36 4.73 4.60
CA ALA A 45 5.74 3.33 4.75
C ALA A 45 4.60 2.37 4.35
N PHE A 46 3.36 2.82 4.54
CA PHE A 46 2.17 2.09 4.17
C PHE A 46 0.98 3.02 3.95
N TYR A 47 -0.07 2.53 3.31
CA TYR A 47 -1.37 3.20 3.22
C TYR A 47 -2.50 2.19 3.04
N ILE A 48 -3.75 2.63 3.20
CA ILE A 48 -4.93 1.81 2.90
C ILE A 48 -5.41 2.19 1.49
N PRO A 49 -5.28 1.32 0.47
CA PRO A 49 -5.67 1.63 -0.90
C PRO A 49 -7.19 1.57 -1.09
N ARG A 50 -7.71 2.32 -2.07
CA ARG A 50 -9.12 2.26 -2.47
C ARG A 50 -9.55 0.87 -2.95
N SER A 51 -8.68 0.18 -3.70
CA SER A 51 -8.96 -1.13 -4.29
C SER A 51 -9.02 -2.27 -3.28
N ASN A 52 -8.37 -2.10 -2.13
CA ASN A 52 -8.26 -3.10 -1.06
C ASN A 52 -8.43 -2.38 0.30
N PRO A 53 -9.65 -1.92 0.63
CA PRO A 53 -9.90 -1.15 1.85
C PRO A 53 -9.71 -1.96 3.14
N ASP A 54 -9.64 -3.29 3.02
CA ASP A 54 -9.38 -4.29 4.05
C ASP A 54 -7.90 -4.71 4.14
N GLY A 55 -7.02 -4.02 3.41
CA GLY A 55 -5.58 -4.31 3.38
C GLY A 55 -4.71 -3.07 3.55
N TYR A 56 -3.43 -3.34 3.78
CA TYR A 56 -2.37 -2.33 3.83
C TYR A 56 -1.43 -2.53 2.65
N ALA A 57 -1.25 -1.48 1.85
CA ALA A 57 -0.22 -1.41 0.84
C ALA A 57 1.10 -0.97 1.51
N ILE A 58 2.08 -1.88 1.60
CA ILE A 58 3.40 -1.67 2.20
C ILE A 58 4.39 -1.24 1.11
N THR A 59 5.05 -0.11 1.31
CA THR A 59 6.10 0.37 0.40
C THR A 59 7.31 -0.55 0.47
N VAL A 60 7.71 -1.16 -0.64
CA VAL A 60 8.78 -2.19 -0.70
C VAL A 60 10.10 -1.66 -0.15
N ALA A 61 10.46 -0.42 -0.46
CA ALA A 61 11.70 0.22 0.02
C ALA A 61 11.72 0.50 1.54
N CYS A 62 10.60 0.32 2.24
CA CYS A 62 10.50 0.46 3.69
C CYS A 62 10.55 -0.88 4.44
N VAL A 63 10.66 -2.00 3.71
CA VAL A 63 10.81 -3.33 4.28
C VAL A 63 12.30 -3.62 4.48
N ASP A 64 12.65 -4.32 5.56
CA ASP A 64 14.01 -4.80 5.78
C ASP A 64 14.45 -5.68 4.58
N PRO A 65 15.54 -5.33 3.88
CA PRO A 65 16.02 -6.13 2.75
C PRO A 65 16.26 -7.60 3.09
N ALA A 66 16.64 -7.92 4.33
CA ALA A 66 16.86 -9.31 4.76
C ALA A 66 15.56 -10.13 4.82
N ALA A 67 14.39 -9.48 4.89
CA ALA A 67 13.09 -10.14 4.89
C ALA A 67 12.54 -10.39 3.46
N ILE A 68 13.18 -9.82 2.43
CA ILE A 68 12.73 -9.92 1.03
C ILE A 68 13.53 -11.02 0.32
N THR A 69 12.85 -12.10 -0.07
CA THR A 69 13.49 -13.17 -0.86
C THR A 69 13.50 -12.84 -2.36
N SER A 70 12.41 -12.27 -2.88
CA SER A 70 12.28 -11.89 -4.29
C SER A 70 11.15 -10.87 -4.46
N VAL A 71 11.25 -10.03 -5.49
CA VAL A 71 10.20 -9.08 -5.88
C VAL A 71 9.86 -9.30 -7.35
N THR A 72 8.59 -9.46 -7.65
CA THR A 72 8.07 -9.53 -9.03
C THR A 72 7.23 -8.30 -9.29
N THR A 73 7.54 -7.59 -10.38
CA THR A 73 6.82 -6.38 -10.78
C THR A 73 6.09 -6.61 -12.10
N ASN A 74 4.82 -6.23 -12.14
CA ASN A 74 4.03 -6.22 -13.37
C ASN A 74 3.79 -4.77 -13.79
N SER A 75 4.07 -4.48 -15.06
CA SER A 75 3.77 -3.19 -15.66
C SER A 75 2.38 -3.20 -16.27
N PHE A 76 1.69 -2.07 -16.20
CA PHE A 76 0.40 -1.83 -16.87
C PHE A 76 0.40 -0.41 -17.45
N ASP A 77 -0.50 -0.13 -18.39
CA ASP A 77 -0.48 1.11 -19.17
C ASP A 77 -0.92 2.37 -18.39
N GLY A 78 -1.52 2.20 -17.21
CA GLY A 78 -2.06 3.27 -16.38
C GLY A 78 -3.32 3.97 -16.93
N GLN A 79 -3.65 3.79 -18.21
CA GLN A 79 -4.80 4.37 -18.88
C GLN A 79 -6.05 3.51 -18.67
N ASN A 80 -5.90 2.20 -18.76
CA ASN A 80 -6.99 1.23 -18.62
C ASN A 80 -6.93 0.57 -17.24
N TRP A 81 -7.09 1.38 -16.18
CA TRP A 81 -6.97 0.92 -14.80
C TRP A 81 -7.95 -0.21 -14.50
N GLU A 82 -9.22 -0.06 -14.87
CA GLU A 82 -10.30 -1.00 -14.52
C GLU A 82 -10.03 -2.39 -15.09
N THR A 83 -9.72 -2.44 -16.38
CA THR A 83 -9.33 -3.68 -17.07
C THR A 83 -8.09 -4.31 -16.43
N SER A 84 -7.07 -3.50 -16.14
CA SER A 84 -5.83 -3.99 -15.51
C SER A 84 -6.08 -4.56 -14.12
N PHE A 85 -6.94 -3.90 -13.34
CA PHE A 85 -7.30 -4.34 -12.00
C PHE A 85 -8.05 -5.66 -12.02
N GLU A 86 -9.07 -5.79 -12.86
CA GLU A 86 -9.84 -7.03 -13.03
C GLU A 86 -8.94 -8.20 -13.45
N ALA A 87 -8.00 -7.97 -14.37
CA ALA A 87 -7.07 -9.00 -14.84
C ALA A 87 -5.98 -9.39 -13.81
N SER A 88 -5.59 -8.48 -12.94
CA SER A 88 -4.44 -8.63 -12.03
C SER A 88 -4.69 -9.47 -10.77
N ASN A 89 -5.95 -9.81 -10.49
CA ASN A 89 -6.41 -10.42 -9.24
C ASN A 89 -5.93 -9.64 -7.98
N MET A 90 -5.64 -8.34 -8.09
CA MET A 90 -5.07 -7.54 -6.99
C MET A 90 -5.95 -7.55 -5.72
N ALA A 91 -7.27 -7.69 -5.89
CA ALA A 91 -8.22 -7.81 -4.79
C ALA A 91 -8.05 -9.08 -3.94
N SER A 92 -7.38 -10.14 -4.42
CA SER A 92 -7.16 -11.35 -3.61
C SER A 92 -6.10 -11.17 -2.54
N TYR A 93 -5.15 -10.24 -2.70
CA TYR A 93 -4.02 -10.10 -1.77
C TYR A 93 -4.38 -9.50 -0.41
N SER A 94 -5.58 -8.91 -0.27
CA SER A 94 -6.10 -8.46 1.03
C SER A 94 -7.07 -9.44 1.68
N ARG A 95 -7.45 -10.52 0.98
CA ARG A 95 -8.34 -11.57 1.50
C ARG A 95 -7.52 -12.63 2.27
N GLU A 96 -8.11 -13.17 3.32
CA GLU A 96 -7.51 -14.24 4.15
C GLU A 96 -7.37 -15.58 3.41
#